data_AF-A0AAV5T5F3-F1
#
_entry.id   AF-A0AAV5T5F3-F1
#
_cell.length_a   1.000
_cell.length_b   1.000
_cell.length_c   1.000
_cell.angle_alpha   90.00
_cell.angle_beta   90.00
_cell.angle_gamma   90.00
#
_symmetry.space_group_name_H-M   'P 1'
#
loop_
_entity.id
_entity.type
_entity.pdbx_description
1 polymer ?
#
loop_
_entity_poly.entity_id
_entity_poly.type
_entity_poly.pdbx_seq_one_letter_code
_entity_poly.pdbx_strand_id
1 'polypeptide(L)'
;KLDMYFTLILIIAGIITFLPACFVYWRIMKLASFQKQYLIKLFVLNGVSNMLIYMVNLVAVQFCNWPSVNGVFSWFNETLLPVIFQFLMNFASCVMWQTTFLISLNRVLSLHNQYFLSKNDYQYFLLALLSSLSASFIICFPLFFSRAYYKAV
;
A
#
# COMPACT_ATOMS: atom_id res chain seq x y z
N LYS A 1 -28.07 -1.54 7.98
CA LYS A 1 -28.05 -0.11 8.41
C LYS A 1 -26.73 0.24 9.11
N LEU A 2 -26.26 -0.61 10.04
CA LEU A 2 -24.97 -0.43 10.72
C LEU A 2 -23.78 -0.36 9.73
N ASP A 3 -23.72 -1.26 8.74
CA ASP A 3 -22.62 -1.30 7.75
C ASP A 3 -22.55 -0.04 6.87
N MET A 4 -23.70 0.58 6.60
CA MET A 4 -23.78 1.83 5.85
C MET A 4 -23.18 2.99 6.65
N TYR A 5 -23.43 3.05 7.97
CA TYR A 5 -22.80 4.04 8.84
C TYR A 5 -21.28 3.83 8.95
N PHE A 6 -20.82 2.58 9.10
CA PHE A 6 -19.39 2.27 9.10
C PHE A 6 -18.70 2.66 7.79
N THR A 7 -19.33 2.35 6.65
CA THR A 7 -18.83 2.73 5.33
C THR A 7 -18.73 4.25 5.21
N LEU A 8 -19.76 4.98 5.65
CA LEU A 8 -19.78 6.44 5.58
C LEU A 8 -18.72 7.07 6.50
N ILE A 9 -18.55 6.57 7.71
CA ILE A 9 -17.48 6.99 8.64
C ILE A 9 -16.11 6.75 8.03
N LEU A 10 -15.89 5.57 7.43
CA LEU A 10 -14.65 5.26 6.72
C LEU A 10 -14.42 6.27 5.60
N ILE A 11 -15.37 6.46 4.68
CA ILE A 11 -15.24 7.42 3.57
C ILE A 11 -14.83 8.81 4.07
N ILE A 12 -15.50 9.33 5.11
CA ILE A 12 -15.18 10.63 5.69
C ILE A 12 -13.75 10.64 6.28
N ALA A 13 -13.38 9.62 7.06
CA ALA A 13 -12.04 9.48 7.61
C ALA A 13 -10.97 9.41 6.51
N GLY A 14 -11.26 8.70 5.41
CA GLY A 14 -10.39 8.59 4.25
C GLY A 14 -10.19 9.94 3.56
N ILE A 15 -11.26 10.71 3.33
CA ILE A 15 -11.16 12.05 2.72
C ILE A 15 -10.33 12.99 3.60
N ILE A 16 -10.60 13.00 4.91
CA ILE A 16 -9.87 13.86 5.87
C ILE A 16 -8.38 13.46 5.95
N THR A 17 -8.06 12.17 5.84
CA THR A 17 -6.69 11.68 6.01
C THR A 17 -5.87 11.73 4.72
N PHE A 18 -6.40 11.20 3.62
CA PHE A 18 -5.62 11.01 2.40
C PHE A 18 -5.47 12.27 1.57
N LEU A 19 -6.42 13.19 1.62
CA LEU A 19 -6.35 14.44 0.84
C LEU A 19 -5.16 15.33 1.27
N PRO A 20 -4.95 15.61 2.58
CA PRO A 20 -3.73 16.28 3.02
C PRO A 20 -2.48 15.41 2.86
N ALA A 21 -2.56 14.09 3.05
CA ALA A 21 -1.41 13.20 2.85
C ALA A 21 -0.89 13.22 1.40
N CYS A 22 -1.80 13.16 0.41
CA CYS A 22 -1.47 13.26 -1.01
C CYS A 22 -0.80 14.60 -1.33
N PHE A 23 -1.29 15.70 -0.76
CA PHE A 23 -0.65 17.01 -0.91
C PHE A 23 0.78 17.01 -0.37
N VAL A 24 1.00 16.44 0.82
CA VAL A 24 2.33 16.32 1.43
C VAL A 24 3.24 15.43 0.59
N TYR A 25 2.77 14.28 0.12
CA TYR A 25 3.53 13.35 -0.73
C TYR A 25 3.95 14.00 -2.04
N TRP A 26 3.02 14.68 -2.70
CA TRP A 26 3.31 15.45 -3.91
C TRP A 26 4.39 16.50 -3.65
N ARG A 27 4.28 17.25 -2.53
CA ARG A 27 5.24 18.29 -2.18
C ARG A 27 6.63 17.71 -1.90
N ILE A 28 6.73 16.62 -1.15
CA ILE A 28 8.00 15.92 -0.88
C ILE A 28 8.68 15.48 -2.19
N MET A 29 7.90 15.01 -3.16
CA MET A 29 8.44 14.53 -4.44
C MET A 29 8.92 15.67 -5.35
N LYS A 30 8.28 16.86 -5.30
CA LYS A 30 8.61 17.99 -6.19
C LYS A 30 9.60 19.00 -5.62
N LEU A 31 9.64 19.24 -4.30
CA LEU A 31 10.51 20.28 -3.74
C LEU A 31 11.99 19.89 -3.82
N ALA A 32 12.83 20.79 -4.34
CA ALA A 32 14.28 20.60 -4.43
C ALA A 32 14.93 20.28 -3.07
N SER A 33 14.44 20.91 -1.98
CA SER A 33 14.94 20.69 -0.61
C SER A 33 14.81 19.24 -0.13
N PHE A 34 13.83 18.49 -0.65
CA PHE A 34 13.56 17.10 -0.26
C PHE A 34 14.15 16.08 -1.23
N GLN A 35 14.73 16.50 -2.36
CA GLN A 35 15.21 15.58 -3.39
C GLN A 35 16.31 14.62 -2.89
N LYS A 36 17.16 15.08 -1.96
CA LYS A 36 18.26 14.28 -1.38
C LYS A 36 17.85 13.50 -0.12
N GLN A 37 16.63 13.69 0.39
CA GLN A 37 16.16 13.01 1.60
C GLN A 37 15.41 11.71 1.22
N TYR A 38 16.19 10.68 0.87
CA TYR A 38 15.64 9.42 0.38
C TYR A 38 14.83 8.64 1.41
N LEU A 39 15.13 8.81 2.70
CA LEU A 39 14.34 8.24 3.80
C LEU A 39 12.90 8.75 3.79
N ILE A 40 12.70 10.04 3.48
CA ILE A 40 11.34 10.61 3.39
C ILE A 40 10.59 10.03 2.18
N LYS A 41 11.28 9.74 1.08
CA LYS A 41 10.67 9.06 -0.07
C LYS A 41 10.21 7.64 0.27
N LEU A 42 10.92 6.92 1.15
CA LEU A 42 10.46 5.63 1.67
C LEU A 42 9.20 5.77 2.54
N PHE A 43 9.09 6.84 3.34
CA PHE A 43 7.84 7.14 4.05
C PHE A 43 6.67 7.39 3.10
N VAL A 44 6.90 8.11 2.01
CA VAL A 44 5.88 8.32 0.98
C VAL A 44 5.44 6.98 0.39
N LEU A 45 6.37 6.09 0.04
CA LEU A 45 6.06 4.76 -0.51
C LEU A 45 5.22 3.90 0.46
N ASN A 46 5.59 3.91 1.73
CA ASN A 46 4.83 3.23 2.78
C ASN A 46 3.42 3.82 2.93
N GLY A 47 3.31 5.14 2.91
CA GLY A 47 2.04 5.87 2.94
C GLY A 47 1.12 5.55 1.76
N VAL A 48 1.69 5.50 0.55
CA VAL A 48 0.96 5.10 -0.67
C VAL A 48 0.47 3.66 -0.57
N SER A 49 1.28 2.76 -0.01
CA SER A 49 0.90 1.36 0.20
C SER A 49 -0.29 1.25 1.17
N ASN A 50 -0.27 2.00 2.28
CA ASN A 50 -1.39 2.10 3.21
C ASN A 50 -2.67 2.64 2.56
N MET A 51 -2.54 3.68 1.73
CA MET A 51 -3.66 4.23 0.98
C MET A 51 -4.27 3.19 0.03
N LEU A 52 -3.43 2.39 -0.63
CA LEU A 52 -3.89 1.33 -1.53
C LEU A 52 -4.67 0.25 -0.76
N ILE A 53 -4.15 -0.21 0.38
CA ILE A 53 -4.84 -1.18 1.25
C ILE A 53 -6.20 -0.63 1.68
N TYR A 54 -6.24 0.63 2.09
CA TYR A 54 -7.48 1.30 2.49
C TYR A 54 -8.50 1.36 1.34
N MET A 55 -8.08 1.79 0.15
CA MET A 55 -8.96 1.88 -1.02
C MET A 55 -9.51 0.52 -1.41
N VAL A 56 -8.67 -0.52 -1.42
CA VAL A 56 -9.12 -1.87 -1.72
C VAL A 56 -10.10 -2.38 -0.66
N ASN A 57 -9.84 -2.17 0.63
CA ASN A 57 -10.78 -2.56 1.69
C ASN A 57 -12.13 -1.86 1.55
N LEU A 58 -12.11 -0.57 1.24
CA LEU A 58 -13.33 0.23 1.09
C LEU A 58 -14.16 -0.28 -0.10
N VAL A 59 -13.54 -0.63 -1.22
CA VAL A 59 -14.24 -1.15 -2.40
C VAL A 59 -14.63 -2.63 -2.27
N ALA A 60 -13.72 -3.49 -1.83
CA ALA A 60 -13.94 -4.93 -1.81
C ALA A 60 -14.78 -5.41 -0.62
N VAL A 61 -14.66 -4.74 0.54
CA VAL A 61 -15.31 -5.18 1.78
C VAL A 61 -16.51 -4.32 2.15
N GLN A 62 -16.46 -3.00 1.92
CA GLN A 62 -17.54 -2.10 2.38
C GLN A 62 -18.60 -1.87 1.28
N PHE A 63 -18.20 -1.27 0.15
CA PHE A 63 -18.50 -1.78 -1.19
C PHE A 63 -19.59 -2.83 -1.38
N CYS A 64 -19.08 -4.06 -1.49
CA CYS A 64 -19.77 -5.28 -1.85
C CYS A 64 -20.81 -5.75 -0.83
N ASN A 65 -20.69 -5.33 0.44
CA ASN A 65 -21.61 -5.74 1.50
C ASN A 65 -22.90 -4.90 1.55
N TRP A 66 -23.04 -3.91 0.67
CA TRP A 66 -24.22 -3.07 0.64
C TRP A 66 -25.41 -3.78 -0.06
N PRO A 67 -26.54 -4.01 0.63
CA PRO A 67 -27.66 -4.80 0.08
C PRO A 67 -28.31 -4.21 -1.20
N SER A 68 -28.24 -2.89 -1.42
CA SER A 68 -28.74 -2.26 -2.65
C SER A 68 -27.82 -2.47 -3.87
N VAL A 69 -26.63 -3.03 -3.66
CA VAL A 69 -25.58 -3.23 -4.67
C VAL A 69 -25.49 -4.70 -5.08
N ASN A 70 -26.44 -5.54 -4.67
CA ASN A 70 -26.44 -7.00 -4.90
C ASN A 70 -26.22 -7.41 -6.38
N GLY A 71 -26.77 -6.68 -7.35
CA GLY A 71 -26.54 -6.99 -8.78
C GLY A 71 -25.12 -6.65 -9.25
N VAL A 72 -24.51 -5.61 -8.70
CA VAL A 72 -23.09 -5.30 -8.95
C VAL A 72 -22.20 -6.29 -8.21
N PHE A 73 -22.61 -6.77 -7.04
CA PHE A 73 -21.90 -7.80 -6.29
C PHE A 73 -21.89 -9.16 -7.02
N SER A 74 -23.00 -9.57 -7.63
CA SER A 74 -23.03 -10.80 -8.43
C SER A 74 -22.10 -10.69 -9.63
N TRP A 75 -22.21 -9.58 -10.38
CA TRP A 75 -21.30 -9.29 -11.49
C TRP A 75 -19.83 -9.26 -11.04
N PHE A 76 -19.55 -8.61 -9.91
CA PHE A 76 -18.21 -8.52 -9.34
C PHE A 76 -17.65 -9.91 -8.97
N ASN A 77 -18.46 -10.79 -8.39
CA ASN A 77 -18.05 -12.15 -8.03
C ASN A 77 -17.83 -13.09 -9.23
N GLU A 78 -18.52 -12.84 -10.34
CA GLU A 78 -18.37 -13.57 -11.61
C GLU A 78 -17.10 -13.17 -12.37
N THR A 79 -16.55 -11.99 -12.08
CA THR A 79 -15.30 -11.52 -12.69
C THR A 79 -14.05 -11.92 -11.90
N LEU A 80 -12.87 -11.69 -12.49
CA LEU A 80 -11.57 -11.84 -11.82
C LEU A 80 -11.21 -10.67 -10.87
N LEU A 81 -12.05 -9.62 -10.78
CA LEU A 81 -11.77 -8.45 -9.94
C LEU A 81 -11.54 -8.75 -8.45
N PRO A 82 -12.29 -9.65 -7.78
CA PRO A 82 -12.05 -9.98 -6.37
C PRO A 82 -10.65 -10.55 -6.14
N VAL A 83 -10.17 -11.37 -7.08
CA VAL A 83 -8.83 -11.98 -7.02
C VAL A 83 -7.76 -10.91 -7.21
N ILE A 84 -7.96 -9.97 -8.15
CA ILE A 84 -7.06 -8.85 -8.39
C ILE A 84 -6.99 -7.93 -7.17
N PHE A 85 -8.14 -7.58 -6.58
CA PHE A 85 -8.18 -6.74 -5.37
C PHE A 85 -7.50 -7.41 -4.19
N GLN A 86 -7.72 -8.71 -3.99
CA GLN A 86 -7.04 -9.44 -2.93
C GLN A 86 -5.53 -9.52 -3.16
N PHE A 87 -5.09 -9.72 -4.40
CA PHE A 87 -3.67 -9.64 -4.75
C PHE A 87 -3.09 -8.26 -4.46
N LEU A 88 -3.75 -7.18 -4.90
CA LEU A 88 -3.32 -5.81 -4.66
C LEU A 88 -3.22 -5.49 -3.16
N MET A 89 -4.20 -5.94 -2.37
CA MET A 89 -4.20 -5.77 -0.92
C MET A 89 -3.03 -6.49 -0.26
N ASN A 90 -2.81 -7.76 -0.61
CA ASN A 90 -1.71 -8.56 -0.06
C ASN A 90 -0.35 -7.99 -0.49
N PHE A 91 -0.22 -7.59 -1.76
CA PHE A 91 0.97 -6.98 -2.31
C PHE A 91 1.29 -5.67 -1.59
N ALA A 92 0.32 -4.76 -1.47
CA ALA A 92 0.52 -3.49 -0.77
C ALA A 92 0.82 -3.69 0.72
N SER A 93 0.19 -4.67 1.37
CA SER A 93 0.51 -5.04 2.76
C SER A 93 1.96 -5.50 2.89
N CYS A 94 2.43 -6.36 1.97
CA CYS A 94 3.80 -6.84 1.99
C CYS A 94 4.82 -5.70 1.78
N VAL A 95 4.56 -4.83 0.80
CA VAL A 95 5.39 -3.63 0.55
C VAL A 95 5.40 -2.72 1.78
N MET A 96 4.25 -2.49 2.41
CA MET A 96 4.13 -1.69 3.63
C MET A 96 4.99 -2.26 4.78
N TRP A 97 4.89 -3.56 5.06
CA TRP A 97 5.67 -4.20 6.11
C TRP A 97 7.18 -4.13 5.84
N GLN A 98 7.60 -4.43 4.61
CA GLN A 98 9.01 -4.41 4.24
C GLN A 98 9.60 -3.00 4.25
N THR A 99 8.87 -2.01 3.72
CA THR A 99 9.29 -0.61 3.78
C THR A 99 9.36 -0.10 5.22
N THR A 100 8.42 -0.47 6.09
CA THR A 100 8.45 -0.11 7.53
C THR A 100 9.67 -0.70 8.23
N PHE A 101 10.01 -1.96 7.95
CA PHE A 101 11.20 -2.61 8.47
C PHE A 101 12.48 -1.88 8.01
N LEU A 102 12.58 -1.56 6.72
CA LEU A 102 13.74 -0.88 6.13
C LEU A 102 13.89 0.57 6.62
N ILE A 103 12.78 1.27 6.85
CA ILE A 103 12.79 2.60 7.48
C ILE A 103 13.35 2.50 8.90
N SER A 104 12.90 1.50 9.67
CA SER A 104 13.40 1.27 11.04
C SER A 104 14.88 0.92 11.03
N LEU A 105 15.32 0.06 10.12
CA LEU A 105 16.71 -0.32 9.95
C LEU A 105 17.59 0.88 9.56
N ASN A 106 17.11 1.74 8.64
CA ASN A 106 17.82 2.96 8.27
C ASN A 106 18.00 3.89 9.47
N ARG A 107 16.97 4.07 10.31
CA ARG A 107 17.07 4.88 11.53
C ARG A 107 18.10 4.33 12.51
N VAL A 108 18.14 3.01 12.71
CA VAL A 108 19.15 2.38 13.58
C VAL A 108 20.56 2.58 13.01
N LEU A 109 20.73 2.41 11.70
CA LEU A 109 22.01 2.65 11.02
C LEU A 109 22.44 4.13 11.10
N SER A 110 21.48 5.05 11.00
CA SER A 110 21.74 6.48 11.16
C SER A 110 22.23 6.84 12.55
N LEU A 111 21.75 6.15 13.60
CA LEU A 111 22.20 6.37 14.97
C LEU A 111 23.60 5.80 15.21
N HIS A 112 23.93 4.66 14.62
CA HIS A 112 25.22 4.00 14.84
C HIS A 112 26.33 4.55 13.94
N ASN A 113 26.07 4.75 12.64
CA ASN A 113 27.09 5.07 11.63
C ASN A 113 26.57 6.10 10.61
N GLN A 114 26.29 7.32 11.08
CA GLN A 114 25.76 8.41 10.25
C GLN A 114 26.64 8.74 9.04
N TYR A 115 27.97 8.66 9.17
CA TYR A 115 28.91 8.96 8.09
C TYR A 115 28.83 7.96 6.92
N PHE A 116 28.66 6.67 7.21
CA PHE A 116 28.53 5.65 6.16
C PHE A 116 27.20 5.81 5.42
N LEU A 117 26.13 6.10 6.17
CA LEU A 117 24.80 6.27 5.61
C LEU A 117 24.73 7.49 4.67
N SER A 118 25.26 8.65 5.11
CA SER A 118 25.22 9.88 4.29
C SER A 118 25.96 9.75 2.96
N LYS A 119 26.98 8.90 2.89
CA LYS A 119 27.73 8.60 1.66
C LYS A 119 26.95 7.70 0.70
N ASN A 120 26.17 6.75 1.22
CA ASN A 120 25.52 5.69 0.46
C ASN A 120 23.98 5.73 0.49
N ASP A 121 23.37 6.85 0.92
CA ASP A 121 21.93 7.01 1.11
C ASP A 121 21.09 6.60 -0.12
N TYR A 122 21.55 6.97 -1.31
CA TYR A 122 20.87 6.63 -2.56
C TYR A 122 20.87 5.12 -2.84
N GLN A 123 22.00 4.46 -2.60
CA GLN A 123 22.13 3.02 -2.80
C GLN A 123 21.26 2.25 -1.81
N TYR A 124 21.24 2.69 -0.55
CA TYR A 124 20.36 2.11 0.46
C TYR A 124 18.89 2.26 0.06
N PHE A 125 18.49 3.44 -0.41
CA PHE A 125 17.14 3.67 -0.91
C PHE A 125 16.77 2.75 -2.08
N LEU A 126 17.65 2.65 -3.07
CA LEU A 126 17.42 1.80 -4.24
C LEU A 126 17.29 0.33 -3.84
N LEU A 127 18.18 -0.16 -2.97
CA LEU A 127 18.11 -1.52 -2.44
C LEU A 127 16.83 -1.76 -1.65
N ALA A 128 16.44 -0.80 -0.81
CA ALA A 128 15.20 -0.89 -0.03
C ALA A 128 13.95 -0.93 -0.93
N LEU A 129 13.93 -0.14 -2.00
CA LEU A 129 12.84 -0.11 -2.98
C LEU A 129 12.77 -1.43 -3.76
N LEU A 130 13.91 -1.88 -4.30
CA LEU A 130 13.97 -3.09 -5.11
C LEU A 130 13.68 -4.34 -4.27
N SER A 131 14.24 -4.43 -3.06
CA SER A 131 13.98 -5.56 -2.17
C SER A 131 12.51 -5.60 -1.75
N SER A 132 11.91 -4.45 -1.43
CA SER A 132 10.50 -4.42 -1.03
C SER A 132 9.55 -4.83 -2.16
N LEU A 133 9.79 -4.36 -3.39
CA LEU A 133 8.94 -4.72 -4.53
C LEU A 133 9.14 -6.18 -4.97
N SER A 134 10.39 -6.63 -5.06
CA SER A 134 10.70 -7.99 -5.52
C SER A 134 10.21 -9.04 -4.54
N ALA A 135 10.48 -8.89 -3.24
CA ALA A 135 10.04 -9.84 -2.23
C ALA A 135 8.50 -9.87 -2.14
N SER A 136 7.84 -8.71 -2.20
CA SER A 136 6.37 -8.65 -2.24
C SER A 136 5.79 -9.35 -3.46
N PHE A 137 6.42 -9.19 -4.63
CA PHE A 137 5.98 -9.89 -5.84
C PHE A 137 6.16 -11.40 -5.73
N ILE A 138 7.33 -11.87 -5.28
CA ILE A 138 7.62 -13.30 -5.10
C ILE A 138 6.64 -13.97 -4.14
N ILE A 139 6.27 -13.29 -3.04
CA ILE A 139 5.33 -13.82 -2.05
C ILE A 139 3.90 -13.82 -2.58
N CYS A 140 3.46 -12.75 -3.24
CA CYS A 140 2.07 -12.59 -3.64
C CYS A 140 1.73 -13.28 -4.97
N PHE A 141 2.70 -13.50 -5.86
CA PHE A 141 2.47 -14.07 -7.18
C PHE A 141 1.91 -15.52 -7.11
N PRO A 142 2.45 -16.45 -6.30
CA PRO A 142 1.87 -17.80 -6.16
C PRO A 142 0.44 -17.77 -5.59
N LEU A 143 0.14 -16.83 -4.68
CA LEU A 143 -1.19 -16.69 -4.09
C LEU A 143 -2.24 -16.25 -5.10
N PHE A 144 -1.86 -15.45 -6.09
CA PHE A 144 -2.72 -15.06 -7.21
C PHE A 144 -3.14 -16.28 -8.03
N PHE A 145 -2.18 -17.13 -8.43
CA PHE A 145 -2.48 -18.31 -9.25
C PHE A 145 -3.21 -19.40 -8.48
N SER A 146 -2.86 -19.64 -7.22
CA SER A 146 -3.59 -20.58 -6.38
C SER A 146 -5.09 -20.25 -6.37
N ARG A 147 -5.47 -19.00 -6.10
CA ARG A 147 -6.90 -18.66 -6.01
C ARG A 147 -7.60 -18.52 -7.36
N ALA A 148 -6.89 -18.11 -8.41
CA ALA A 148 -7.46 -18.02 -9.76
C ALA A 148 -7.84 -19.41 -10.31
N TYR A 149 -7.01 -20.42 -10.08
CA TYR A 149 -7.25 -21.77 -10.61
C TYR A 149 -8.25 -22.58 -9.77
N TYR A 150 -8.25 -22.46 -8.45
CA TYR A 150 -9.15 -23.24 -7.60
C TYR A 150 -10.62 -22.78 -7.61
N LYS A 151 -10.94 -21.61 -8.19
CA LYS A 151 -12.33 -21.12 -8.34
C LYS A 151 -12.97 -21.52 -9.68
N ALA A 152 -12.20 -22.12 -10.59
CA ALA A 152 -12.62 -22.49 -11.95
C ALA A 152 -13.03 -23.97 -12.09
N VAL A 153 -13.10 -24.72 -10.98
CA VAL A 153 -13.56 -26.12 -10.89
C VAL A 153 -14.73 -26.16 -9.91
#